data_AF-A0A1W1H2D2-F1
#
_entry.id   AF-A0A1W1H2D2-F1
#
_cell.length_a   1.000
_cell.length_b   1.000
_cell.length_c   1.000
_cell.angle_alpha   90.00
_cell.angle_beta   90.00
_cell.angle_gamma   90.00
#
_symmetry.space_group_name_H-M   'P 1'
#
loop_
_entity.id
_entity.type
_entity.pdbx_description
1 polymer ?
#
loop_
_entity_poly.entity_id
_entity_poly.type
_entity_poly.pdbx_seq_one_letter_code
_entity_poly.pdbx_strand_id
1 'polypeptide(L)'
;MSVVMRGRSARGWGLVAMLLLAIAACRESGSDPAAAPAEPVAAVQAMAQRLAEDDLVGYAKLSVPPSQYQRLQQAWADGHSQWPLTGLPLGDQLLPMLAALREPGASVQLQRSFDRQLAGQARAVRQAAQSMGNFGVQYLRHQKGYTPGQQAHYIQLVQTLAAWAQDAPISDRARARSSIAALVGAAAQVGFQDDAGLQAAGMESSLQQLAPFIHTLKAVLASYGLGVDEALRSVRGELLSVEGDNALVRLQYELAGRAMTVQVPLSRREGHWYLTRTLADTDALLRQADAARAAAAPDPVPAPTTDGEAATPSAKP
;
A
#
# COMPACT_ATOMS: atom_id res chain seq x y z
N MET A 1 61.20 -13.22 -47.37
CA MET A 1 61.74 -12.01 -46.70
C MET A 1 61.14 -10.82 -47.45
N SER A 2 60.30 -9.92 -46.94
CA SER A 2 59.85 -9.59 -45.59
C SER A 2 58.51 -8.86 -45.74
N VAL A 3 57.53 -9.13 -44.87
CA VAL A 3 56.25 -8.39 -44.82
C VAL A 3 56.42 -7.21 -43.88
N VAL A 4 56.22 -5.98 -44.39
CA VAL A 4 56.18 -4.75 -43.60
C VAL A 4 54.72 -4.45 -43.26
N MET A 5 54.36 -4.59 -41.99
CA MET A 5 53.11 -4.09 -41.42
C MET A 5 53.27 -2.60 -41.09
N ARG A 6 52.43 -1.74 -41.66
CA ARG A 6 52.36 -0.30 -41.35
C ARG A 6 51.19 -0.07 -40.39
N GLY A 7 51.52 0.32 -39.16
CA GLY A 7 50.56 0.51 -38.06
C GLY A 7 49.52 1.59 -38.33
N ARG A 8 48.25 1.25 -38.07
CA ARG A 8 47.12 2.18 -38.06
C ARG A 8 47.03 2.90 -36.72
N SER A 9 46.88 4.22 -36.82
CA SER A 9 46.67 5.23 -35.78
C SER A 9 45.75 4.77 -34.62
N ALA A 10 46.36 4.59 -33.43
CA ALA A 10 45.68 4.39 -32.15
C ALA A 10 45.20 5.69 -31.47
N ARG A 11 45.23 6.84 -32.18
CA ARG A 11 44.86 8.15 -31.61
C ARG A 11 43.38 8.50 -31.68
N GLY A 12 42.60 7.80 -32.52
CA GLY A 12 41.15 8.03 -32.64
C GLY A 12 40.31 7.35 -31.56
N TRP A 13 40.80 6.25 -30.98
CA TRP A 13 40.03 5.46 -30.01
C TRP A 13 40.10 6.01 -28.58
N GLY A 14 41.18 6.70 -28.21
CA GLY A 14 41.29 7.33 -26.89
C GLY A 14 40.26 8.46 -26.68
N LEU A 15 39.98 9.25 -27.71
CA LEU A 15 39.02 10.36 -27.65
C LEU A 15 37.57 9.87 -27.60
N VAL A 16 37.22 8.79 -28.29
CA VAL A 16 35.88 8.19 -28.21
C VAL A 16 35.66 7.51 -26.86
N ALA A 17 36.67 6.85 -26.31
CA ALA A 17 36.58 6.24 -24.98
C ALA A 17 36.43 7.30 -23.87
N MET A 18 37.17 8.43 -23.94
CA MET A 18 37.00 9.54 -22.98
C MET A 18 35.63 10.21 -23.10
N LEU A 19 35.10 10.38 -24.31
CA LEU A 19 33.78 10.98 -24.52
C LEU A 19 32.65 10.07 -24.01
N LEU A 20 32.79 8.74 -24.16
CA LEU A 20 31.82 7.78 -23.62
C LEU A 20 31.87 7.70 -22.08
N LEU A 21 33.05 7.83 -21.46
CA LEU A 21 33.15 7.93 -19.99
C LEU A 21 32.58 9.25 -19.44
N ALA A 22 32.69 10.36 -20.18
CA ALA A 22 32.11 11.65 -19.77
C ALA A 22 30.57 11.65 -19.84
N ILE A 23 29.98 10.92 -20.78
CA ILE A 23 28.51 10.75 -20.89
C ILE A 23 27.99 9.78 -19.81
N ALA A 24 28.78 8.78 -19.41
CA ALA A 24 28.42 7.89 -18.30
C ALA A 24 28.53 8.57 -16.92
N ALA A 25 29.40 9.56 -16.76
CA ALA A 25 29.55 10.33 -15.52
C ALA A 25 28.54 11.49 -15.38
N CYS A 26 27.82 11.85 -16.45
CA CYS A 26 26.70 12.81 -16.41
C CYS A 26 25.33 12.15 -16.26
N ARG A 27 25.27 10.83 -16.06
CA ARG A 27 24.07 10.20 -15.51
C ARG A 27 24.06 10.45 -14.01
N GLU A 28 23.17 11.35 -13.63
CA GLU A 28 22.57 11.55 -12.31
C GLU A 28 23.05 10.55 -11.25
N SER A 29 23.72 11.08 -10.24
CA SER A 29 24.07 10.43 -9.00
C SER A 29 22.93 9.52 -8.52
N GLY A 30 23.24 8.22 -8.40
CA GLY A 30 22.42 7.15 -7.84
C GLY A 30 21.00 7.52 -7.42
N SER A 31 20.04 7.30 -8.32
CA SER A 31 18.63 7.25 -7.94
C SER A 31 18.45 6.12 -6.94
N ASP A 32 18.19 6.47 -5.68
CA ASP A 32 17.68 5.51 -4.71
C ASP A 32 16.36 4.95 -5.31
N PRO A 33 16.25 3.63 -5.57
CA PRO A 33 15.00 3.04 -6.04
C PRO A 33 13.83 3.24 -5.06
N ALA A 34 14.10 3.69 -3.82
CA ALA A 34 13.11 4.10 -2.84
C ALA A 34 12.73 5.60 -2.89
N ALA A 35 13.41 6.43 -3.70
CA ALA A 35 13.03 7.83 -3.89
C ALA A 35 11.80 7.93 -4.81
N ALA A 36 10.79 8.70 -4.39
CA ALA A 36 9.63 8.95 -5.22
C ALA A 36 10.05 9.74 -6.48
N PRO A 37 9.45 9.48 -7.65
CA PRO A 37 9.79 10.20 -8.86
C PRO A 37 9.29 11.66 -8.81
N ALA A 38 9.99 12.56 -9.52
CA ALA A 38 9.75 14.00 -9.47
C ALA A 38 8.43 14.46 -10.14
N GLU A 39 7.82 13.61 -10.98
CA GLU A 39 6.56 13.90 -11.66
C GLU A 39 5.35 13.25 -10.96
N PRO A 40 4.19 13.96 -10.85
CA PRO A 40 3.02 13.46 -10.14
C PRO A 40 2.50 12.10 -10.64
N VAL A 41 2.43 11.93 -11.97
CA VAL A 41 1.93 10.68 -12.58
C VAL A 41 2.89 9.53 -12.31
N ALA A 42 4.19 9.77 -12.49
CA ALA A 42 5.21 8.77 -12.22
C ALA A 42 5.17 8.31 -10.77
N ALA A 43 4.85 9.19 -9.81
CA ALA A 43 4.79 8.84 -8.40
C ALA A 43 3.71 7.78 -8.13
N VAL A 44 2.52 7.97 -8.72
CA VAL A 44 1.44 6.98 -8.59
C VAL A 44 1.76 5.68 -9.32
N GLN A 45 2.40 5.75 -10.49
CA GLN A 45 2.83 4.55 -11.23
C GLN A 45 3.87 3.73 -10.46
N ALA A 46 4.84 4.39 -9.82
CA ALA A 46 5.84 3.73 -8.98
C ALA A 46 5.17 3.01 -7.79
N MET A 47 4.22 3.65 -7.10
CA MET A 47 3.43 3.02 -6.04
C MET A 47 2.64 1.80 -6.55
N ALA A 48 1.96 1.93 -7.70
CA ALA A 48 1.20 0.83 -8.30
C ALA A 48 2.10 -0.35 -8.69
N GLN A 49 3.30 -0.07 -9.22
CA GLN A 49 4.28 -1.08 -9.57
C GLN A 49 4.75 -1.88 -8.35
N ARG A 50 5.05 -1.21 -7.22
CA ARG A 50 5.44 -1.91 -5.99
C ARG A 50 4.38 -2.90 -5.53
N LEU A 51 3.11 -2.50 -5.55
CA LEU A 51 2.00 -3.39 -5.21
C LEU A 51 1.86 -4.57 -6.19
N ALA A 52 2.14 -4.34 -7.49
CA ALA A 52 2.12 -5.39 -8.51
C ALA A 52 3.31 -6.36 -8.40
N GLU A 53 4.39 -5.95 -7.73
CA GLU A 53 5.60 -6.73 -7.45
C GLU A 53 5.58 -7.37 -6.04
N ASP A 54 4.45 -7.26 -5.33
CA ASP A 54 4.29 -7.73 -3.94
C ASP A 54 5.23 -7.02 -2.92
N ASP A 55 5.82 -5.89 -3.30
CA ASP A 55 6.72 -5.08 -2.48
C ASP A 55 5.93 -4.11 -1.60
N LEU A 56 5.31 -4.65 -0.55
CA LEU A 56 4.50 -3.87 0.39
C LEU A 56 5.35 -2.84 1.17
N VAL A 57 6.61 -3.16 1.47
CA VAL A 57 7.53 -2.24 2.15
C VAL A 57 7.92 -1.08 1.23
N GLY A 58 8.26 -1.38 -0.03
CA GLY A 58 8.55 -0.35 -1.03
C GLY A 58 7.35 0.54 -1.31
N TYR A 59 6.14 -0.04 -1.40
CA TYR A 59 4.90 0.75 -1.48
C TYR A 59 4.76 1.71 -0.29
N ALA A 60 4.97 1.23 0.94
CA ALA A 60 4.89 2.04 2.14
C ALA A 60 5.91 3.19 2.11
N LYS A 61 7.17 2.91 1.77
CA LYS A 61 8.23 3.93 1.66
C LYS A 61 7.92 5.01 0.62
N LEU A 62 7.31 4.63 -0.51
CA LEU A 62 6.89 5.59 -1.54
C LEU A 62 5.64 6.40 -1.18
N SER A 63 4.86 5.93 -0.21
CA SER A 63 3.55 6.52 0.13
C SER A 63 3.63 7.75 1.04
N VAL A 64 4.77 7.98 1.69
CA VAL A 64 4.97 9.05 2.69
C VAL A 64 6.41 9.60 2.67
N PRO A 65 6.66 10.83 3.16
CA PRO A 65 8.01 11.34 3.35
C PRO A 65 8.86 10.44 4.25
N PRO A 66 10.20 10.33 4.03
CA PRO A 66 11.07 9.47 4.83
C PRO A 66 11.01 9.77 6.34
N SER A 67 10.93 11.05 6.70
CA SER A 67 10.76 11.51 8.08
C SER A 67 9.44 11.01 8.69
N GLN A 68 8.35 11.06 7.92
CA GLN A 68 7.04 10.56 8.33
C GLN A 68 7.03 9.03 8.43
N TYR A 69 7.70 8.32 7.52
CA TYR A 69 7.85 6.86 7.56
C TYR A 69 8.50 6.37 8.86
N GLN A 70 9.58 7.02 9.30
CA GLN A 70 10.25 6.70 10.58
C GLN A 70 9.31 6.93 11.78
N ARG A 71 8.56 8.04 11.77
CA ARG A 71 7.58 8.32 12.83
C ARG A 71 6.44 7.31 12.85
N LEU A 72 6.01 6.82 11.69
CA LEU A 72 4.98 5.78 11.57
C LEU A 72 5.48 4.43 12.07
N GLN A 73 6.76 4.08 11.84
CA GLN A 73 7.38 2.91 12.46
C GLN A 73 7.41 3.02 13.99
N GLN A 74 7.75 4.19 14.53
CA GLN A 74 7.72 4.40 15.98
C GLN A 74 6.30 4.32 16.52
N ALA A 75 5.34 4.98 15.88
CA ALA A 75 3.93 4.89 16.27
C ALA A 75 3.39 3.47 16.16
N TRP A 76 3.87 2.67 15.19
CA TRP A 76 3.61 1.24 15.15
C TRP A 76 4.18 0.58 16.38
N ALA A 77 5.48 0.69 16.67
CA ALA A 77 6.12 0.06 17.83
C ALA A 77 5.43 0.43 19.17
N ASP A 78 4.93 1.65 19.30
CA ASP A 78 4.20 2.15 20.47
C ASP A 78 2.76 1.61 20.57
N GLY A 79 2.25 0.92 19.55
CA GLY A 79 0.88 0.38 19.50
C GLY A 79 -0.18 1.41 19.11
N HIS A 80 0.24 2.52 18.50
CA HIS A 80 -0.63 3.62 18.07
C HIS A 80 -0.81 3.69 16.55
N SER A 81 -0.27 2.72 15.81
CA SER A 81 -0.39 2.61 14.36
C SER A 81 -0.43 1.17 13.90
N GLN A 82 -1.25 0.91 12.87
CA GLN A 82 -1.15 -0.27 12.02
C GLN A 82 -1.03 0.13 10.54
N TRP A 83 -0.60 1.37 10.26
CA TRP A 83 -0.33 1.82 8.89
C TRP A 83 0.89 1.07 8.31
N PRO A 84 0.89 0.64 7.04
CA PRO A 84 -0.08 0.97 6.00
C PRO A 84 -1.28 0.03 5.91
N LEU A 85 -1.40 -0.99 6.77
CA LEU A 85 -2.47 -2.00 6.65
C LEU A 85 -3.86 -1.36 6.75
N THR A 86 -4.05 -0.40 7.64
CA THR A 86 -5.31 0.36 7.79
C THR A 86 -5.64 1.26 6.60
N GLY A 87 -4.65 1.58 5.75
CA GLY A 87 -4.83 2.33 4.51
C GLY A 87 -5.12 1.45 3.30
N LEU A 88 -4.98 0.12 3.42
CA LEU A 88 -5.25 -0.81 2.33
C LEU A 88 -6.74 -1.19 2.27
N PRO A 89 -7.26 -1.50 1.08
CA PRO A 89 -8.57 -2.14 0.98
C PRO A 89 -8.60 -3.41 1.83
N LEU A 90 -9.66 -3.57 2.65
CA LEU A 90 -9.83 -4.71 3.58
C LEU A 90 -8.83 -4.74 4.75
N GLY A 91 -8.17 -3.64 5.11
CA GLY A 91 -7.25 -3.56 6.25
C GLY A 91 -7.80 -4.19 7.54
N ASP A 92 -9.01 -3.78 7.93
CA ASP A 92 -9.67 -4.27 9.14
C ASP A 92 -10.09 -5.75 9.07
N GLN A 93 -10.15 -6.33 7.86
CA GLN A 93 -10.56 -7.72 7.63
C GLN A 93 -9.37 -8.66 7.43
N LEU A 94 -8.16 -8.13 7.27
CA LEU A 94 -6.98 -8.92 6.98
C LEU A 94 -6.66 -9.90 8.11
N LEU A 95 -6.56 -9.42 9.36
CA LEU A 95 -6.26 -10.27 10.50
C LEU A 95 -7.38 -11.28 10.80
N PRO A 96 -8.67 -10.90 10.86
CA PRO A 96 -9.75 -11.87 11.01
C PRO A 96 -9.76 -12.95 9.92
N MET A 97 -9.48 -12.59 8.67
CA MET A 97 -9.40 -13.54 7.57
C MET A 97 -8.21 -14.49 7.74
N LEU A 98 -7.03 -13.97 8.10
CA LEU A 98 -5.85 -14.81 8.36
C LEU A 98 -6.09 -15.78 9.51
N ALA A 99 -6.70 -15.33 10.60
CA ALA A 99 -7.07 -16.18 11.72
C ALA A 99 -8.01 -17.32 11.26
N ALA A 100 -9.09 -16.99 10.54
CA ALA A 100 -10.04 -17.98 10.03
C ALA A 100 -9.41 -19.00 9.07
N LEU A 101 -8.46 -18.58 8.22
CA LEU A 101 -7.76 -19.45 7.29
C LEU A 101 -6.76 -20.39 7.99
N ARG A 102 -6.32 -20.04 9.20
CA ARG A 102 -5.33 -20.80 9.97
C ARG A 102 -5.92 -21.74 11.01
N GLU A 103 -7.23 -21.66 11.25
CA GLU A 103 -7.93 -22.58 12.14
C GLU A 103 -7.63 -24.04 11.80
N PRO A 104 -7.50 -24.93 12.80
CA PRO A 104 -7.30 -26.36 12.56
C PRO A 104 -8.41 -26.94 11.66
N GLY A 105 -8.00 -27.46 10.50
CA GLY A 105 -8.95 -28.01 9.52
C GLY A 105 -9.73 -26.96 8.71
N ALA A 106 -9.31 -25.69 8.70
CA ALA A 106 -9.94 -24.60 7.94
C ALA A 106 -10.25 -25.00 6.49
N SER A 107 -9.30 -25.62 5.79
CA SER A 107 -9.49 -26.05 4.40
C SER A 107 -10.72 -26.96 4.22
N VAL A 108 -10.89 -27.95 5.09
CA VAL A 108 -12.03 -28.88 5.03
C VAL A 108 -13.33 -28.19 5.42
N GLN A 109 -13.31 -27.34 6.46
CA GLN A 109 -14.49 -26.63 6.93
C GLN A 109 -15.00 -25.62 5.89
N LEU A 110 -14.09 -24.83 5.32
CA LEU A 110 -14.38 -23.87 4.25
C LEU A 110 -14.92 -24.58 3.01
N GLN A 111 -14.32 -25.69 2.60
CA GLN A 111 -14.82 -26.47 1.46
C GLN A 111 -16.23 -26.99 1.72
N ARG A 112 -16.53 -27.53 2.91
CA ARG A 112 -17.89 -27.97 3.26
C ARG A 112 -18.89 -26.82 3.29
N SER A 113 -18.48 -25.64 3.75
CA SER A 113 -19.34 -24.45 3.73
C SER A 113 -19.65 -24.04 2.30
N PHE A 114 -18.62 -23.94 1.47
CA PHE A 114 -18.73 -23.64 0.04
C PHE A 114 -19.65 -24.65 -0.68
N ASP A 115 -19.45 -25.94 -0.42
CA ASP A 115 -20.21 -27.03 -1.02
C ASP A 115 -21.71 -26.94 -0.71
N ARG A 116 -22.06 -26.50 0.50
CA ARG A 116 -23.46 -26.32 0.92
C ARG A 116 -24.08 -25.04 0.37
N GLN A 117 -23.32 -23.96 0.31
CA GLN A 117 -23.86 -22.61 0.08
C GLN A 117 -23.71 -22.10 -1.36
N LEU A 118 -22.70 -22.56 -2.10
CA LEU A 118 -22.31 -21.95 -3.37
C LEU A 118 -22.09 -22.96 -4.49
N ALA A 119 -21.62 -24.18 -4.20
CA ALA A 119 -21.29 -25.15 -5.25
C ALA A 119 -22.48 -25.45 -6.16
N GLY A 120 -22.30 -25.26 -7.47
CA GLY A 120 -23.35 -25.46 -8.48
C GLY A 120 -24.45 -24.41 -8.49
N GLN A 121 -24.42 -23.40 -7.61
CA GLN A 121 -25.46 -22.35 -7.51
C GLN A 121 -25.17 -21.14 -8.40
N ALA A 122 -24.64 -21.33 -9.61
CA ALA A 122 -24.19 -20.26 -10.50
C ALA A 122 -25.25 -19.17 -10.74
N ARG A 123 -26.52 -19.56 -10.92
CA ARG A 123 -27.62 -18.62 -11.11
C ARG A 123 -27.88 -17.76 -9.87
N ALA A 124 -27.86 -18.35 -8.68
CA ALA A 124 -28.07 -17.62 -7.43
C ALA A 124 -26.91 -16.64 -7.16
N VAL A 125 -25.67 -17.08 -7.39
CA VAL A 125 -24.49 -16.22 -7.29
C VAL A 125 -24.59 -15.02 -8.24
N ARG A 126 -24.97 -15.26 -9.50
CA ARG A 126 -25.19 -14.19 -10.48
C ARG A 126 -26.24 -13.19 -10.02
N GLN A 127 -27.38 -13.67 -9.52
CA GLN A 127 -28.45 -12.81 -9.00
C GLN A 127 -28.01 -12.01 -7.77
N ALA A 128 -27.25 -12.63 -6.86
CA ALA A 128 -26.68 -11.96 -5.71
C ALA A 128 -25.71 -10.84 -6.14
N ALA A 129 -24.80 -11.12 -7.07
CA ALA A 129 -23.88 -10.13 -7.63
C ALA A 129 -24.61 -8.95 -8.28
N GLN A 130 -25.65 -9.22 -9.07
CA GLN A 130 -26.48 -8.19 -9.69
C GLN A 130 -27.20 -7.33 -8.63
N SER A 131 -27.80 -7.96 -7.62
CA SER A 131 -28.51 -7.28 -6.54
C SER A 131 -27.58 -6.40 -5.72
N MET A 132 -26.42 -6.94 -5.30
CA MET A 132 -25.40 -6.21 -4.57
C MET A 132 -24.85 -5.04 -5.38
N GLY A 133 -24.63 -5.21 -6.69
CA GLY A 133 -24.22 -4.12 -7.58
C GLY A 133 -25.26 -3.00 -7.62
N ASN A 134 -26.53 -3.35 -7.81
CA ASN A 134 -27.62 -2.37 -7.83
C ASN A 134 -27.74 -1.63 -6.49
N PHE A 135 -27.71 -2.36 -5.37
CA PHE A 135 -27.74 -1.77 -4.04
C PHE A 135 -26.54 -0.85 -3.80
N GLY A 136 -25.32 -1.30 -4.11
CA GLY A 136 -24.10 -0.53 -3.93
C GLY A 136 -24.10 0.77 -4.74
N VAL A 137 -24.57 0.74 -5.98
CA VAL A 137 -24.75 1.96 -6.79
C VAL A 137 -25.76 2.91 -6.16
N GLN A 138 -26.89 2.41 -5.65
CA GLN A 138 -27.87 3.27 -4.99
C GLN A 138 -27.35 3.84 -3.68
N TYR A 139 -26.59 3.07 -2.89
CA TYR A 139 -25.93 3.56 -1.69
C TYR A 139 -24.96 4.71 -2.01
N LEU A 140 -24.06 4.50 -2.99
CA LEU A 140 -23.08 5.51 -3.41
C LEU A 140 -23.73 6.78 -3.98
N ARG A 141 -24.92 6.68 -4.57
CA ARG A 141 -25.68 7.84 -5.05
C ARG A 141 -26.20 8.74 -3.93
N HIS A 142 -26.49 8.17 -2.78
CA HIS A 142 -27.03 8.89 -1.61
C HIS A 142 -25.95 9.21 -0.56
N GLN A 143 -24.74 8.66 -0.73
CA GLN A 143 -23.63 8.90 0.18
C GLN A 143 -23.13 10.34 0.06
N LYS A 144 -23.01 11.01 1.19
CA LYS A 144 -22.44 12.36 1.29
C LYS A 144 -20.94 12.28 1.53
N GLY A 145 -20.21 13.33 1.15
CA GLY A 145 -18.78 13.46 1.41
C GLY A 145 -17.86 13.05 0.26
N TYR A 146 -18.41 12.60 -0.87
CA TYR A 146 -17.64 12.40 -2.11
C TYR A 146 -17.73 13.61 -3.03
N THR A 147 -16.63 13.90 -3.72
CA THR A 147 -16.69 14.79 -4.89
C THR A 147 -17.44 14.08 -6.03
N PRO A 148 -18.03 14.82 -7.00
CA PRO A 148 -18.73 14.19 -8.12
C PRO A 148 -17.86 13.20 -8.91
N GLY A 149 -16.57 13.53 -9.12
CA GLY A 149 -15.63 12.64 -9.81
C GLY A 149 -15.32 11.37 -9.01
N GLN A 150 -15.16 11.48 -7.70
CA GLN A 150 -14.91 10.34 -6.81
C GLN A 150 -16.14 9.42 -6.74
N GLN A 151 -17.34 9.99 -6.62
CA GLN A 151 -18.59 9.24 -6.60
C GLN A 151 -18.81 8.48 -7.92
N ALA A 152 -18.58 9.14 -9.06
CA ALA A 152 -18.68 8.50 -10.37
C ALA A 152 -17.70 7.32 -10.50
N HIS A 153 -16.45 7.50 -10.05
CA HIS A 153 -15.45 6.45 -10.04
C HIS A 153 -15.88 5.23 -9.19
N TYR A 154 -16.37 5.44 -7.97
CA TYR A 154 -16.82 4.32 -7.13
C TYR A 154 -18.06 3.61 -7.68
N ILE A 155 -18.99 4.34 -8.29
CA ILE A 155 -20.14 3.74 -8.99
C ILE A 155 -19.63 2.85 -10.13
N GLN A 156 -18.69 3.34 -10.95
CA GLN A 156 -18.10 2.55 -12.02
C GLN A 156 -17.39 1.30 -11.48
N LEU A 157 -16.64 1.44 -10.37
CA LEU A 157 -15.93 0.33 -9.75
C LEU A 157 -16.90 -0.77 -9.27
N VAL A 158 -17.95 -0.39 -8.55
CA VAL A 158 -18.99 -1.33 -8.08
C VAL A 158 -19.67 -2.02 -9.26
N GLN A 159 -19.99 -1.30 -10.33
CA GLN A 159 -20.58 -1.88 -11.53
C GLN A 159 -19.65 -2.86 -12.22
N THR A 160 -18.37 -2.53 -12.35
CA THR A 160 -17.35 -3.40 -12.94
C THR A 160 -17.18 -4.69 -12.13
N LEU A 161 -17.09 -4.59 -10.80
CA LEU A 161 -16.98 -5.76 -9.93
C LEU A 161 -18.25 -6.61 -9.91
N ALA A 162 -19.44 -5.99 -9.92
CA ALA A 162 -20.70 -6.70 -10.00
C ALA A 162 -20.88 -7.43 -11.34
N ALA A 163 -20.42 -6.84 -12.45
CA ALA A 163 -20.42 -7.50 -13.75
C ALA A 163 -19.44 -8.68 -13.76
N TRP A 164 -18.22 -8.48 -13.27
CA TRP A 164 -17.23 -9.56 -13.11
C TRP A 164 -17.79 -10.74 -12.30
N ALA A 165 -18.39 -10.48 -11.12
CA ALA A 165 -18.90 -11.52 -10.24
C ALA A 165 -20.10 -12.30 -10.84
N GLN A 166 -20.82 -11.72 -11.81
CA GLN A 166 -21.90 -12.40 -12.52
C GLN A 166 -21.41 -13.48 -13.49
N ASP A 167 -20.20 -13.29 -14.02
CA ASP A 167 -19.57 -14.14 -15.03
C ASP A 167 -18.48 -15.05 -14.45
N ALA A 168 -17.87 -14.65 -13.34
CA ALA A 168 -16.82 -15.39 -12.67
C ALA A 168 -17.30 -16.79 -12.24
N PRO A 169 -16.46 -17.84 -12.35
CA PRO A 169 -16.81 -19.21 -11.99
C PRO A 169 -16.81 -19.45 -10.47
N ILE A 170 -17.41 -18.54 -9.70
CA ILE A 170 -17.41 -18.53 -8.22
C ILE A 170 -18.03 -19.81 -7.65
N SER A 171 -19.06 -20.37 -8.30
CA SER A 171 -19.72 -21.60 -7.85
C SER A 171 -19.01 -22.90 -8.28
N ASP A 172 -17.84 -22.81 -8.94
CA ASP A 172 -17.09 -23.98 -9.40
C ASP A 172 -16.37 -24.68 -8.24
N ARG A 173 -16.68 -25.96 -8.06
CA ARG A 173 -16.18 -26.74 -6.92
C ARG A 173 -14.68 -27.02 -6.98
N ALA A 174 -14.17 -27.31 -8.18
CA ALA A 174 -12.77 -27.68 -8.35
C ALA A 174 -11.86 -26.45 -8.13
N ARG A 175 -12.28 -25.30 -8.67
CA ARG A 175 -11.64 -24.01 -8.45
C ARG A 175 -11.67 -23.64 -6.98
N ALA A 176 -12.84 -23.70 -6.32
CA ALA A 176 -12.95 -23.40 -4.90
C ALA A 176 -12.01 -24.27 -4.04
N ARG A 177 -11.93 -25.58 -4.32
CA ARG A 177 -11.02 -26.48 -3.61
C ARG A 177 -9.56 -26.07 -3.75
N SER A 178 -9.14 -25.71 -4.98
CA SER A 178 -7.78 -25.22 -5.23
C SER A 178 -7.52 -23.88 -4.55
N SER A 179 -8.45 -22.92 -4.67
CA SER A 179 -8.33 -21.59 -4.07
C SER A 179 -8.28 -21.65 -2.55
N ILE A 180 -9.17 -22.42 -1.91
CA ILE A 180 -9.20 -22.59 -0.45
C ILE A 180 -7.89 -23.23 0.03
N ALA A 181 -7.42 -24.29 -0.63
CA ALA A 181 -6.15 -24.93 -0.27
C ALA A 181 -4.96 -23.96 -0.39
N ALA A 182 -4.91 -23.16 -1.46
CA ALA A 182 -3.86 -22.17 -1.66
C ALA A 182 -3.88 -21.08 -0.58
N LEU A 183 -5.05 -20.51 -0.29
CA LEU A 183 -5.20 -19.45 0.71
C LEU A 183 -4.87 -19.95 2.13
N VAL A 184 -5.35 -21.14 2.51
CA VAL A 184 -5.01 -21.75 3.80
C VAL A 184 -3.51 -22.03 3.90
N GLY A 185 -2.91 -22.58 2.84
CA GLY A 185 -1.48 -22.85 2.79
C GLY A 185 -0.63 -21.58 2.92
N ALA A 186 -1.01 -20.50 2.23
CA ALA A 186 -0.31 -19.22 2.32
C ALA A 186 -0.51 -18.53 3.67
N ALA A 187 -1.73 -18.55 4.22
CA ALA A 187 -2.01 -17.99 5.55
C ALA A 187 -1.21 -18.69 6.66
N ALA A 188 -1.00 -20.01 6.54
CA ALA A 188 -0.20 -20.78 7.49
C ALA A 188 1.29 -20.36 7.53
N GLN A 189 1.79 -19.66 6.51
CA GLN A 189 3.16 -19.15 6.46
C GLN A 189 3.32 -17.76 7.12
N VAL A 190 2.22 -17.09 7.44
CA VAL A 190 2.26 -15.79 8.13
C VAL A 190 2.60 -16.01 9.60
N GLY A 191 3.68 -15.38 10.08
CA GLY A 191 4.27 -15.66 11.39
C GLY A 191 3.50 -15.12 12.60
N PHE A 192 2.41 -14.38 12.40
CA PHE A 192 1.57 -13.83 13.46
C PHE A 192 0.09 -14.15 13.23
N GLN A 193 -0.68 -14.38 14.31
CA GLN A 193 -2.09 -14.80 14.23
C GLN A 193 -3.07 -13.70 14.63
N ASP A 194 -2.61 -12.72 15.41
CA ASP A 194 -3.41 -11.71 16.07
C ASP A 194 -2.69 -10.35 16.09
N ASP A 195 -3.37 -9.34 16.63
CA ASP A 195 -2.83 -7.99 16.76
C ASP A 195 -1.53 -7.96 17.58
N ALA A 196 -1.40 -8.80 18.62
CA ALA A 196 -0.21 -8.84 19.46
C ALA A 196 1.01 -9.37 18.70
N GLY A 197 0.84 -10.44 17.91
CA GLY A 197 1.89 -10.96 17.04
C GLY A 197 2.23 -9.98 15.91
N LEU A 198 1.22 -9.33 15.32
CA LEU A 198 1.43 -8.28 14.31
C LEU A 198 2.26 -7.13 14.89
N GLN A 199 1.89 -6.68 16.08
CA GLN A 199 2.57 -5.62 16.81
C GLN A 199 4.03 -5.99 17.11
N ALA A 200 4.27 -7.20 17.63
CA ALA A 200 5.60 -7.69 17.97
C ALA A 200 6.52 -7.87 16.75
N ALA A 201 5.97 -8.22 15.59
CA ALA A 201 6.73 -8.31 14.35
C ALA A 201 7.25 -6.92 13.91
N GLY A 202 6.48 -5.86 14.17
CA GLY A 202 6.79 -4.50 13.72
C GLY A 202 6.47 -4.28 12.24
N MET A 203 6.28 -3.02 11.87
CA MET A 203 5.72 -2.62 10.57
C MET A 203 6.36 -3.33 9.35
N GLU A 204 7.68 -3.23 9.16
CA GLU A 204 8.33 -3.79 7.96
C GLU A 204 8.28 -5.32 7.92
N SER A 205 8.55 -5.99 9.05
CA SER A 205 8.49 -7.45 9.14
C SER A 205 7.07 -7.96 8.88
N SER A 206 6.05 -7.28 9.42
CA SER A 206 4.66 -7.61 9.15
C SER A 206 4.34 -7.53 7.66
N LEU A 207 4.75 -6.45 6.99
CA LEU A 207 4.55 -6.30 5.55
C LEU A 207 5.27 -7.37 4.73
N GLN A 208 6.52 -7.71 5.10
CA GLN A 208 7.28 -8.77 4.44
C GLN A 208 6.63 -10.14 4.60
N GLN A 209 6.15 -10.47 5.80
CA GLN A 209 5.47 -11.74 6.07
C GLN A 209 4.10 -11.84 5.40
N LEU A 210 3.42 -10.71 5.16
CA LEU A 210 2.14 -10.67 4.45
C LEU A 210 2.28 -10.77 2.93
N ALA A 211 3.41 -10.35 2.36
CA ALA A 211 3.59 -10.29 0.91
C ALA A 211 3.29 -11.62 0.19
N PRO A 212 3.78 -12.80 0.63
CA PRO A 212 3.44 -14.08 0.00
C PRO A 212 1.93 -14.42 0.07
N PHE A 213 1.26 -14.03 1.14
CA PHE A 213 -0.19 -14.22 1.27
C PHE A 213 -0.96 -13.32 0.31
N ILE A 214 -0.58 -12.03 0.21
CA ILE A 214 -1.17 -11.09 -0.74
C ILE A 214 -0.94 -11.53 -2.19
N HIS A 215 0.26 -12.02 -2.52
CA HIS A 215 0.56 -12.63 -3.81
C HIS A 215 -0.42 -13.77 -4.14
N THR A 216 -0.60 -14.70 -3.20
CA THR A 216 -1.52 -15.84 -3.35
C THR A 216 -2.97 -15.38 -3.52
N LEU A 217 -3.40 -14.38 -2.75
CA LEU A 217 -4.73 -13.79 -2.87
C LEU A 217 -4.96 -13.20 -4.26
N LYS A 218 -4.03 -12.40 -4.77
CA LYS A 218 -4.11 -11.82 -6.13
C LYS A 218 -4.12 -12.92 -7.20
N ALA A 219 -3.29 -13.95 -7.07
CA ALA A 219 -3.27 -15.09 -7.99
C ALA A 219 -4.62 -15.85 -7.99
N VAL A 220 -5.24 -16.03 -6.82
CA VAL A 220 -6.59 -16.59 -6.71
C VAL A 220 -7.60 -15.70 -7.42
N LEU A 221 -7.62 -14.39 -7.18
CA LEU A 221 -8.53 -13.46 -7.87
C LEU A 221 -8.34 -13.50 -9.40
N ALA A 222 -7.10 -13.53 -9.87
CA ALA A 222 -6.77 -13.68 -11.28
C ALA A 222 -7.32 -14.98 -11.87
N SER A 223 -7.30 -16.09 -11.13
CA SER A 223 -7.89 -17.37 -11.55
C SER A 223 -9.41 -17.34 -11.75
N TYR A 224 -10.10 -16.34 -11.17
CA TYR A 224 -11.51 -16.03 -11.40
C TYR A 224 -11.73 -14.88 -12.40
N GLY A 225 -10.67 -14.40 -13.08
CA GLY A 225 -10.75 -13.32 -14.07
C GLY A 225 -10.65 -11.91 -13.51
N LEU A 226 -10.28 -11.74 -12.24
CA LEU A 226 -10.01 -10.45 -11.63
C LEU A 226 -8.49 -10.24 -11.45
N GLY A 227 -7.85 -9.79 -12.52
CA GLY A 227 -6.41 -9.52 -12.55
C GLY A 227 -6.03 -8.23 -11.83
N VAL A 228 -5.67 -8.32 -10.55
CA VAL A 228 -5.26 -7.15 -9.74
C VAL A 228 -3.89 -6.64 -10.18
N ASP A 229 -2.96 -7.54 -10.47
CA ASP A 229 -1.62 -7.16 -10.92
C ASP A 229 -1.64 -6.51 -12.31
N GLU A 230 -2.46 -7.04 -13.21
CA GLU A 230 -2.69 -6.45 -14.53
C GLU A 230 -3.29 -5.06 -14.39
N ALA A 231 -4.26 -4.88 -13.49
CA ALA A 231 -4.85 -3.57 -13.21
C ALA A 231 -3.79 -2.57 -12.73
N LEU A 232 -2.96 -2.96 -11.76
CA LEU A 232 -1.88 -2.12 -11.23
C LEU A 232 -0.82 -1.77 -12.29
N ARG A 233 -0.40 -2.76 -13.11
CA ARG A 233 0.58 -2.54 -14.18
C ARG A 233 0.02 -1.73 -15.36
N SER A 234 -1.30 -1.71 -15.52
CA SER A 234 -1.97 -0.95 -16.58
C SER A 234 -2.10 0.55 -16.30
N VAL A 235 -1.73 1.01 -15.09
CA VAL A 235 -1.89 2.41 -14.68
C VAL A 235 -1.12 3.35 -15.60
N ARG A 236 -1.87 4.21 -16.28
CA ARG A 236 -1.39 5.33 -17.09
C ARG A 236 -2.00 6.61 -16.54
N GLY A 237 -1.39 7.75 -16.79
CA GLY A 237 -1.96 9.01 -16.31
C GLY A 237 -1.58 10.21 -17.13
N GLU A 238 -2.34 11.27 -16.88
CA GLU A 238 -2.12 12.62 -17.38
C GLU A 238 -2.22 13.62 -16.23
N LEU A 239 -1.42 14.67 -16.31
CA LEU A 239 -1.47 15.79 -15.38
C LEU A 239 -2.62 16.72 -15.79
N LEU A 240 -3.59 16.93 -14.91
CA LEU A 240 -4.70 17.85 -15.17
C LEU A 240 -4.40 19.27 -14.73
N SER A 241 -3.79 19.44 -13.56
CA SER A 241 -3.38 20.75 -13.04
C SER A 241 -2.24 20.64 -12.04
N VAL A 242 -1.48 21.73 -11.89
CA VAL A 242 -0.50 21.96 -10.83
C VAL A 242 -0.66 23.37 -10.30
N GLU A 243 -0.84 23.48 -8.99
CA GLU A 243 -1.04 24.74 -8.26
C GLU A 243 -0.13 24.73 -7.03
N GLY A 244 1.06 25.32 -7.17
CA GLY A 244 2.10 25.29 -6.14
C GLY A 244 2.48 23.85 -5.78
N ASP A 245 2.28 23.47 -4.53
CA ASP A 245 2.56 22.14 -4.01
C ASP A 245 1.39 21.15 -4.17
N ASN A 246 0.37 21.47 -4.96
CA ASN A 246 -0.75 20.59 -5.24
C ASN A 246 -0.82 20.23 -6.73
N ALA A 247 -1.15 18.99 -7.03
CA ALA A 247 -1.39 18.51 -8.38
C ALA A 247 -2.67 17.68 -8.43
N LEU A 248 -3.36 17.72 -9.56
CA LEU A 248 -4.46 16.81 -9.86
C LEU A 248 -4.05 15.99 -11.08
N VAL A 249 -4.07 14.66 -10.95
CA VAL A 249 -3.82 13.76 -12.08
C VAL A 249 -5.07 12.97 -12.41
N ARG A 250 -5.25 12.64 -13.69
CA ARG A 250 -6.20 11.63 -14.13
C ARG A 250 -5.44 10.35 -14.43
N LEU A 251 -5.87 9.26 -13.82
CA LEU A 251 -5.32 7.94 -14.04
C LEU A 251 -6.32 7.08 -14.79
N GLN A 252 -5.80 6.22 -15.65
CA GLN A 252 -6.51 5.21 -16.41
C GLN A 252 -5.90 3.85 -16.10
N TYR A 253 -6.73 2.84 -15.88
CA TYR A 253 -6.31 1.47 -15.64
C TYR A 253 -7.39 0.49 -16.11
N GLU A 254 -7.02 -0.75 -16.39
CA GLU A 254 -7.94 -1.80 -16.83
C GLU A 254 -8.33 -2.67 -15.63
N LEU A 255 -9.62 -2.92 -15.42
CA LEU A 255 -10.08 -3.85 -14.40
C LEU A 255 -11.20 -4.73 -14.95
N ALA A 256 -11.04 -6.04 -14.85
CA ALA A 256 -11.98 -7.03 -15.38
C ALA A 256 -12.38 -6.75 -16.85
N GLY A 257 -11.39 -6.36 -17.68
CA GLY A 257 -11.58 -6.06 -19.10
C GLY A 257 -12.27 -4.72 -19.40
N ARG A 258 -12.35 -3.81 -18.42
CA ARG A 258 -12.94 -2.48 -18.59
C ARG A 258 -11.93 -1.38 -18.23
N ALA A 259 -11.84 -0.39 -19.10
CA ALA A 259 -11.11 0.84 -18.83
C ALA A 259 -11.79 1.62 -17.71
N MET A 260 -11.04 1.92 -16.67
CA MET A 260 -11.42 2.68 -15.49
C MET A 260 -10.70 4.02 -15.51
N THR A 261 -11.33 5.06 -14.97
CA THR A 261 -10.69 6.36 -14.81
C THR A 261 -10.92 6.88 -13.41
N VAL A 262 -9.88 7.48 -12.82
CA VAL A 262 -9.94 8.12 -11.51
C VAL A 262 -9.15 9.41 -11.53
N GLN A 263 -9.61 10.42 -10.79
CA GLN A 263 -8.84 11.64 -10.54
C GLN A 263 -8.27 11.57 -9.13
N VAL A 264 -6.98 11.83 -9.01
CA VAL A 264 -6.23 11.66 -7.76
C VAL A 264 -5.51 12.96 -7.44
N PRO A 265 -5.80 13.59 -6.29
CA PRO A 265 -5.02 14.73 -5.83
C PRO A 265 -3.69 14.24 -5.23
N LEU A 266 -2.62 14.94 -5.58
CA LEU A 266 -1.30 14.78 -4.99
C LEU A 266 -0.84 16.08 -4.34
N SER A 267 -0.06 15.95 -3.27
CA SER A 267 0.60 17.08 -2.63
C SER A 267 2.11 16.82 -2.58
N ARG A 268 2.88 17.87 -2.83
CA ARG A 268 4.34 17.84 -2.79
C ARG A 268 4.83 18.05 -1.36
N ARG A 269 5.71 17.18 -0.88
CA ARG A 269 6.46 17.35 0.37
C ARG A 269 7.92 16.97 0.13
N GLU A 270 8.85 17.75 0.66
CA GLU A 270 10.29 17.45 0.55
C GLU A 270 10.74 17.16 -0.91
N GLY A 271 10.18 17.89 -1.88
CA GLY A 271 10.48 17.73 -3.32
C GLY A 271 9.72 16.61 -4.04
N HIS A 272 9.00 15.75 -3.32
CA HIS A 272 8.37 14.54 -3.85
C HIS A 272 6.84 14.61 -3.82
N TRP A 273 6.18 13.87 -4.72
CA TRP A 273 4.72 13.83 -4.80
C TRP A 273 4.13 12.63 -4.06
N TYR A 274 3.13 12.89 -3.24
CA TYR A 274 2.41 11.86 -2.48
C TYR A 274 0.90 12.01 -2.67
N LEU A 275 0.16 10.93 -2.47
CA LEU A 275 -1.29 10.98 -2.43
C LEU A 275 -1.74 11.91 -1.30
N THR A 276 -2.49 12.97 -1.62
CA THR A 276 -2.93 13.96 -0.62
C THR A 276 -3.71 13.30 0.52
N ARG A 277 -4.55 12.33 0.19
CA ARG A 277 -5.32 11.57 1.19
C ARG A 277 -4.41 10.77 2.13
N THR A 278 -3.41 10.07 1.59
CA THR A 278 -2.47 9.29 2.41
C THR A 278 -1.74 10.19 3.40
N LEU A 279 -1.26 11.36 2.96
CA LEU A 279 -0.61 12.33 3.85
C LEU A 279 -1.55 12.81 4.97
N ALA A 280 -2.81 13.11 4.64
CA ALA A 280 -3.79 13.56 5.62
C ALA A 280 -4.11 12.46 6.66
N ASP A 281 -4.29 11.22 6.20
CA ASP A 281 -4.58 10.06 7.05
C ASP A 281 -3.40 9.75 7.99
N THR A 282 -2.16 9.78 7.48
CA THR A 282 -0.96 9.54 8.28
C THR A 282 -0.64 10.69 9.24
N ASP A 283 -0.86 11.95 8.84
CA ASP A 283 -0.74 13.10 9.74
C ASP A 283 -1.76 13.02 10.89
N ALA A 284 -2.99 12.56 10.61
CA ALA A 284 -4.00 12.35 11.64
C ALA A 284 -3.58 11.25 12.62
N LEU A 285 -3.08 10.13 12.11
CA LEU A 285 -2.60 9.02 12.91
C LEU A 285 -1.41 9.43 13.80
N LEU A 286 -0.43 10.15 13.25
CA LEU A 286 0.73 10.62 14.01
C LEU A 286 0.34 11.63 15.09
N ARG A 287 -0.61 12.54 14.82
CA ARG A 287 -1.13 13.46 15.84
C ARG A 287 -1.81 12.70 17.00
N GLN A 288 -2.56 11.65 16.69
CA GLN A 288 -3.17 10.80 17.73
C GLN A 288 -2.10 10.07 18.56
N ALA A 289 -1.08 9.51 17.91
CA ALA A 289 0.03 8.86 18.59
C ALA A 289 0.82 9.84 19.49
N ASP A 290 1.10 11.05 19.00
CA ASP A 290 1.77 12.09 19.78
C ASP A 290 0.95 12.52 21.01
N ALA A 291 -0.37 12.67 20.84
CA ALA A 291 -1.28 13.00 21.95
C ALA A 291 -1.35 11.89 23.00
N ALA A 292 -1.37 10.62 22.57
CA ALA A 292 -1.33 9.48 23.47
C ALA A 292 -0.01 9.41 24.27
N ARG A 293 1.14 9.66 23.61
CA ARG A 293 2.44 9.75 24.29
C ARG A 293 2.50 10.89 25.30
N ALA A 294 1.95 12.05 24.96
CA ALA A 294 1.89 13.20 25.87
C ALA A 294 1.02 12.91 27.11
N ALA A 295 -0.09 12.19 26.94
CA ALA A 295 -0.97 11.79 28.05
C ALA A 295 -0.36 10.71 28.96
N ALA A 296 0.56 9.89 28.44
CA ALA A 296 1.26 8.85 29.19
C ALA A 296 2.55 9.36 29.88
N ALA A 297 2.98 10.60 29.60
CA ALA A 297 4.14 11.19 30.25
C ALA A 297 3.83 11.48 31.73
N PRO A 298 4.70 11.06 32.68
CA PRO A 298 4.50 11.36 34.10
C PRO A 298 4.53 12.87 34.34
N ASP A 299 3.71 13.35 35.28
CA ASP A 299 3.70 14.76 35.70
C ASP A 299 5.11 15.21 36.10
N PRO A 300 5.52 16.45 35.76
CA PRO A 300 6.78 16.98 36.23
C PRO A 300 6.78 16.96 37.77
N VAL A 301 7.74 16.23 38.34
CA VAL A 301 7.96 16.22 39.79
C VAL A 301 8.13 17.68 40.23
N PRO A 302 7.30 18.20 41.16
CA PRO A 302 7.47 19.57 41.64
C PRO A 302 8.88 19.71 42.24
N ALA A 303 9.61 20.71 41.77
CA ALA A 303 10.95 21.01 42.26
C ALA A 303 10.91 21.18 43.78
N PRO A 304 11.86 20.60 44.54
CA PRO A 304 11.90 20.80 45.99
C PRO A 304 12.06 22.29 46.28
N THR A 305 11.11 22.87 47.01
CA THR A 305 11.24 24.20 47.59
C THR A 305 12.44 24.17 48.54
N THR A 306 13.50 24.86 48.13
CA THR A 306 14.65 25.14 48.98
C THR A 306 14.25 26.27 49.91
N ASP A 307 13.55 25.93 50.99
CA ASP A 307 13.41 26.83 52.15
C ASP A 307 14.76 26.88 52.88
N GLY A 308 15.65 27.71 52.34
CA GLY A 308 16.88 28.13 53.01
C GLY A 308 16.56 29.20 54.05
N GLU A 309 16.11 28.81 55.23
CA GLU A 309 16.07 29.69 56.40
C GLU A 309 17.50 29.93 56.89
N ALA A 310 18.08 31.06 56.46
CA ALA A 310 19.35 31.57 56.98
C ALA A 310 19.14 32.11 58.40
N ALA A 311 19.48 31.30 59.41
CA ALA A 311 19.60 31.78 60.79
C ALA A 311 20.90 32.59 60.96
N THR A 312 20.77 33.92 60.99
CA THR A 312 21.81 34.86 61.46
C THR A 312 22.16 34.65 62.94
N PRO A 313 23.44 34.59 63.34
CA PRO A 313 23.81 34.70 64.75
C PRO A 313 23.90 36.18 65.16
N SER A 314 23.13 36.56 66.20
CA SER A 314 23.25 37.86 66.87
C SER A 314 24.50 37.92 67.75
N ALA A 315 25.22 39.03 67.62
CA ALA A 315 26.36 39.43 68.42
C ALA A 315 25.97 39.87 69.85
N LYS A 316 26.90 39.70 70.81
CA LYS A 316 27.02 40.57 71.99
C LYS A 316 28.37 40.39 72.71
N PRO A 317 28.73 41.37 73.56
CA PRO A 317 29.76 42.39 73.35
C PRO A 317 31.20 41.94 73.66
#